data_AF-A0A3B8NJ28-F1
#
_entry.id   AF-A0A3B8NJ28-F1
#
_cell.length_a   1.000
_cell.length_b   1.000
_cell.length_c   1.000
_cell.angle_alpha   90.00
_cell.angle_beta   90.00
_cell.angle_gamma   90.00
#
_symmetry.space_group_name_H-M   'P 1'
#
loop_
_entity.id
_entity.type
_entity.pdbx_description
1 polymer ?
#
loop_
_entity_poly.entity_id
_entity_poly.type
_entity_poly.pdbx_seq_one_letter_code
_entity_poly.pdbx_strand_id
1 'polypeptide(L)' 'MKSAYELAMERLEKESPQESLTEEKKELISEIEKKYSAKIAEREVFLRSKIEESLSEGQIQDAQQIEDELSRELKSL' A
#
# COMPACT_ATOMS: atom_id res chain seq x y z
N MET A 1 -20.10 -37.51 1.84
CA MET A 1 -20.54 -36.95 0.54
C MET A 1 -19.93 -35.56 0.44
N LYS A 2 -19.33 -35.19 -0.70
CA LYS A 2 -18.84 -33.83 -0.91
C LYS A 2 -20.02 -32.85 -1.05
N SER A 3 -19.86 -31.63 -0.58
CA SER A 3 -20.84 -30.56 -0.78
C SER A 3 -20.89 -30.15 -2.26
N ALA A 4 -22.03 -29.62 -2.71
CA ALA A 4 -22.18 -29.07 -4.06
C ALA A 4 -21.16 -27.96 -4.34
N TYR A 5 -20.77 -27.19 -3.31
CA TYR A 5 -19.73 -26.16 -3.39
C TYR A 5 -18.35 -26.76 -3.66
N GLU A 6 -17.98 -27.81 -2.93
CA GLU A 6 -16.68 -28.48 -3.10
C GLU A 6 -16.57 -29.12 -4.49
N LEU A 7 -17.66 -29.69 -4.99
CA LEU A 7 -17.70 -30.26 -6.34
C LEU A 7 -17.58 -29.18 -7.43
N ALA A 8 -18.16 -27.99 -7.20
CA ALA A 8 -18.03 -26.86 -8.11
C ALA A 8 -16.60 -26.30 -8.13
N MET A 9 -15.95 -26.17 -6.97
CA MET A 9 -14.56 -25.73 -6.86
C MET A 9 -13.59 -26.72 -7.53
N GLU A 10 -13.80 -28.02 -7.37
CA GLU A 10 -12.97 -29.05 -8.02
C GLU A 10 -13.10 -29.03 -9.55
N ARG A 11 -14.29 -28.68 -10.08
CA ARG A 11 -14.48 -28.51 -11.53
C ARG A 11 -13.83 -27.23 -12.04
N LEU A 12 -13.98 -26.13 -11.29
CA LEU A 12 -13.36 -24.84 -11.59
C LEU A 12 -11.82 -24.97 -11.65
N GLU A 13 -11.21 -25.67 -10.68
CA GLU A 13 -9.77 -25.90 -10.66
C GLU A 13 -9.27 -26.74 -11.86
N LYS A 14 -10.10 -27.65 -12.37
CA LYS A 14 -9.80 -28.45 -13.57
C LYS A 14 -9.97 -27.68 -14.88
N GLU A 15 -11.01 -26.84 -14.98
CA GLU A 15 -11.31 -26.04 -16.16
C GLU A 15 -10.44 -24.77 -16.26
N SER A 16 -10.02 -24.24 -15.13
CA SER A 16 -9.23 -23.01 -15.02
C SER A 16 -8.29 -23.12 -13.82
N PRO A 17 -7.17 -23.87 -13.97
CA PRO A 17 -6.19 -24.00 -12.90
C PRO A 17 -5.71 -22.61 -12.49
N GLN A 18 -5.90 -22.30 -11.22
CA GLN A 18 -5.53 -21.01 -10.67
C GLN A 18 -4.00 -20.98 -10.53
N GLU A 19 -3.32 -20.27 -11.43
CA GLU A 19 -1.87 -20.13 -11.36
C GLU A 19 -1.50 -19.43 -10.05
N SER A 20 -0.91 -20.18 -9.14
CA SER A 20 -0.32 -19.65 -7.93
C SER A 20 0.91 -18.84 -8.30
N LEU A 21 1.16 -17.71 -7.62
CA LEU A 21 2.43 -17.00 -7.76
C LEU A 21 3.57 -17.94 -7.35
N THR A 22 4.61 -18.03 -8.20
CA THR A 22 5.85 -18.72 -7.84
C THR A 22 6.54 -17.97 -6.71
N GLU A 23 7.37 -18.67 -5.95
CA GLU A 23 8.16 -18.10 -4.86
C GLU A 23 9.02 -16.93 -5.35
N GLU A 24 9.63 -17.04 -6.53
CA GLU A 24 10.36 -15.94 -7.18
C GLU A 24 9.46 -14.70 -7.42
N LYS A 25 8.23 -14.89 -7.90
CA LYS A 25 7.28 -13.78 -8.10
C LYS A 25 6.87 -13.15 -6.77
N LYS A 26 6.68 -13.96 -5.72
CA LYS A 26 6.35 -13.46 -4.37
C LYS A 26 7.52 -12.65 -3.79
N GLU A 27 8.75 -13.12 -3.97
CA GLU A 27 9.95 -12.40 -3.53
C GLU A 27 10.07 -11.05 -4.23
N LEU A 28 9.92 -11.02 -5.56
CA LEU A 28 9.93 -9.77 -6.34
C LEU A 28 8.85 -8.78 -5.88
N ILE A 29 7.63 -9.26 -5.60
CA ILE A 29 6.55 -8.41 -5.05
C ILE A 29 6.96 -7.87 -3.68
N SER A 30 7.49 -8.72 -2.79
CA SER A 30 7.91 -8.30 -1.45
C SER A 30 9.03 -7.23 -1.49
N GLU A 31 9.97 -7.35 -2.43
CA GLU A 31 11.01 -6.33 -2.62
C GLU A 31 10.42 -4.98 -3.08
N ILE A 32 9.46 -5.01 -3.99
CA ILE A 32 8.75 -3.81 -4.45
C ILE A 32 7.98 -3.19 -3.28
N GLU A 33 7.23 -3.99 -2.53
CA GLU A 33 6.49 -3.53 -1.34
C GLU A 33 7.41 -2.90 -0.30
N LYS A 34 8.56 -3.51 0.01
CA LYS A 34 9.55 -2.94 0.92
C LYS A 34 10.09 -1.60 0.43
N LYS A 35 10.37 -1.49 -0.87
CA LYS A 35 10.87 -0.25 -1.47
C LYS A 35 9.84 0.88 -1.39
N TYR A 36 8.59 0.62 -1.75
CA TYR A 36 7.54 1.64 -1.71
C TYR A 36 7.12 1.99 -0.28
N SER A 37 7.04 1.02 0.63
CA SER A 37 6.76 1.28 2.04
C SER A 37 7.84 2.15 2.69
N ALA A 38 9.11 1.89 2.41
CA ALA A 38 10.21 2.74 2.88
C ALA A 38 10.09 4.18 2.34
N LYS A 39 9.78 4.33 1.04
CA LYS A 39 9.61 5.64 0.40
C LYS A 39 8.41 6.42 0.98
N ILE A 40 7.30 5.74 1.24
CA ILE A 40 6.12 6.31 1.89
C ILE A 40 6.46 6.78 3.30
N ALA A 41 7.12 5.92 4.09
CA ALA A 41 7.51 6.25 5.46
C ALA A 41 8.45 7.46 5.52
N GLU A 42 9.43 7.55 4.62
CA GLU A 42 10.35 8.69 4.53
C GLU A 42 9.58 10.01 4.29
N ARG A 43 8.65 10.02 3.33
CA ARG A 43 7.84 11.21 3.01
C ARG A 43 6.90 11.59 4.13
N GLU A 44 6.25 10.61 4.73
CA GLU A 44 5.34 10.82 5.84
C GLU A 44 6.08 11.41 7.04
N VAL A 45 7.23 10.85 7.43
CA VAL A 45 8.03 11.37 8.54
C VAL A 45 8.47 12.81 8.27
N PHE A 46 8.98 13.09 7.07
CA PHE A 46 9.48 14.42 6.70
C PHE A 46 8.39 15.51 6.68
N LEU A 47 7.23 15.23 6.08
CA LEU A 47 6.17 16.23 5.98
C LEU A 47 5.43 16.38 7.31
N ARG A 48 5.25 15.31 8.09
CA ARG A 48 4.68 15.40 9.44
C ARG A 48 5.54 16.25 10.38
N SER A 49 6.86 16.12 10.33
CA SER A 49 7.73 16.96 11.16
C SER A 49 7.60 18.45 10.83
N LYS A 50 7.41 18.79 9.55
CA LYS A 50 7.15 20.17 9.12
C LYS A 50 5.78 20.68 9.54
N ILE A 51 4.75 19.83 9.48
CA ILE A 51 3.40 20.17 9.98
C ILE A 51 3.49 20.51 11.46
N GLU A 52 4.16 19.68 12.26
CA GLU A 52 4.35 19.92 13.69
C GLU A 52 5.11 21.23 13.96
N GLU A 53 6.15 21.53 13.18
CA GLU A 53 6.90 22.78 13.24
C GLU A 53 5.99 23.98 12.96
N SER A 54 5.27 24.00 11.83
CA SER A 54 4.35 25.09 11.48
C SER A 54 3.21 25.25 12.50
N LEU A 55 2.69 24.16 13.05
CA LEU A 55 1.69 24.22 14.13
C LEU A 55 2.28 24.83 15.41
N SER A 56 3.53 24.52 15.75
CA SER A 56 4.22 25.09 16.91
C SER A 56 4.46 26.60 16.77
N GLU A 57 4.63 27.09 15.53
CA GLU A 57 4.77 28.50 15.19
C GLU A 57 3.41 29.23 15.04
N GLY A 58 2.29 28.51 15.16
CA GLY A 58 0.94 29.07 14.97
C GLY A 58 0.56 29.33 13.52
N GLN A 59 1.35 28.82 12.56
CA GLN A 59 1.13 28.94 11.11
C GLN A 59 0.13 27.89 10.62
N ILE A 60 -1.13 28.00 11.06
CA ILE A 60 -2.16 27.00 10.78
C ILE A 60 -2.42 26.83 9.27
N GLN A 61 -2.36 27.92 8.50
CA GLN A 61 -2.55 27.86 7.05
C GLN A 61 -1.43 27.09 6.35
N ASP A 62 -0.18 27.27 6.80
CA ASP A 62 0.98 26.59 6.21
C ASP A 62 0.95 25.10 6.56
N ALA A 63 0.62 24.76 7.81
CA ALA A 63 0.39 23.37 8.23
C ALA A 63 -0.67 22.68 7.35
N GLN A 64 -1.79 23.35 7.06
CA GLN A 64 -2.84 22.80 6.20
C GLN A 64 -2.37 22.57 4.75
N GLN A 65 -1.56 23.48 4.20
CA GLN A 65 -0.98 23.32 2.86
C GLN A 65 -0.02 22.12 2.80
N ILE A 66 0.78 21.92 3.85
CA ILE A 66 1.70 20.78 3.94
C ILE A 66 0.92 19.46 4.09
N GLU A 67 -0.20 19.45 4.80
CA GLU A 67 -1.11 18.28 4.85
C GLU A 67 -1.68 17.94 3.47
N ASP A 68 -2.11 18.95 2.71
CA ASP A 68 -2.60 18.77 1.34
C ASP A 68 -1.49 18.23 0.41
N GLU A 69 -0.26 18.72 0.57
CA GLU A 69 0.92 18.22 -0.13
C GLU A 69 1.16 16.74 0.20
N LEU A 70 1.20 16.37 1.48
CA LEU A 70 1.36 14.99 1.93
C LEU A 70 0.31 14.07 1.31
N SER A 71 -0.97 14.49 1.29
CA SER A 71 -2.04 13.71 0.67
C SER A 71 -1.83 13.49 -0.84
N ARG A 72 -1.33 14.51 -1.56
CA ARG A 72 -1.05 14.42 -3.00
C ARG A 72 0.15 13.52 -3.28
N GLU A 73 1.22 13.65 -2.50
CA GLU A 73 2.41 12.81 -2.65
C GLU A 73 2.07 11.34 -2.41
N LEU A 74 1.38 11.02 -1.32
CA LEU A 74 0.98 9.64 -1.01
C LEU A 74 0.08 9.00 -2.08
N LYS A 75 -0.78 9.79 -2.74
CA LYS A 75 -1.62 9.29 -3.85
C LYS A 75 -0.86 9.08 -5.15
N SER A 76 0.30 9.70 -5.30
CA SER A 76 1.12 9.62 -6.51
C SER A 76 2.18 8.52 -6.48
N LEU A 77 2.38 7.92 -5.30
CA LEU A 77 3.30 6.81 -5.04
C LEU A 77 2.60 5.46 -5.23
#